data_AF-A0A8T4WEF8-F1
#
_entry.id   AF-A0A8T4WEF8-F1
#
_cell.length_a   1.000
_cell.length_b   1.000
_cell.length_c   1.000
_cell.angle_alpha   90.00
_cell.angle_beta   90.00
_cell.angle_gamma   90.00
#
_symmetry.space_group_name_H-M   'P 1'
#
loop_
_entity.id
_entity.type
_entity.pdbx_description
1 polymer ?
#
loop_
_entity_poly.entity_id
_entity_poly.type
_entity_poly.pdbx_seq_one_letter_code
_entity_poly.pdbx_strand_id
1 'polypeptide(L)' 'MKVVQTEISSEEHTLLVQRAKRAGNSLKELLRSIIRSYLSSEKVDPEDSFFDLKFEGKKGERGSVEHDGILYGTGD' A
#
# COMPACT_ATOMS: atom_id res chain seq x y z
N MET A 1 5.80 13.94 3.42
CA MET A 1 4.34 13.71 3.28
C MET A 1 3.91 14.33 1.94
N LYS A 2 3.36 13.55 1.01
CA LYS A 2 2.90 14.10 -0.28
C LYS A 2 1.51 14.72 -0.07
N VAL A 3 1.33 15.97 -0.51
CA VAL A 3 0.03 16.63 -0.52
C VAL A 3 -0.64 16.30 -1.84
N VAL A 4 -1.89 15.83 -1.78
CA VAL A 4 -2.71 15.57 -2.96
C VAL A 4 -3.87 16.55 -2.93
N GLN A 5 -4.07 17.26 -4.04
CA GLN A 5 -5.23 18.12 -4.24
C GLN A 5 -6.29 17.33 -5.01
N THR A 6 -7.53 17.43 -4.58
CA THR A 6 -8.68 16.75 -5.19
C THR A 6 -9.82 17.73 -5.32
N GLU A 7 -10.56 17.66 -6.42
CA GLU A 7 -11.77 18.44 -6.63
C GLU A 7 -12.98 17.58 -6.23
N ILE A 8 -13.87 18.17 -5.43
CA ILE A 8 -15.14 17.58 -5.01
C ILE A 8 -16.20 18.67 -5.02
N SER A 9 -17.47 18.28 -5.16
CA SER A 9 -18.56 19.23 -5.12
C SER A 9 -18.75 19.82 -3.71
N SER A 10 -19.43 20.98 -3.64
CA SER A 10 -19.81 21.60 -2.37
C SER A 10 -20.67 20.69 -1.49
N GLU A 11 -21.57 19.93 -2.12
CA GLU A 11 -22.51 19.02 -1.48
C GLU A 11 -21.75 17.82 -0.87
N GLU A 12 -20.83 17.23 -1.64
CA GLU A 12 -19.98 16.13 -1.20
C GLU A 12 -19.09 16.53 -0.03
N HIS A 13 -18.45 17.70 -0.12
CA HIS A 13 -17.63 18.23 0.97
C HIS A 13 -18.45 18.40 2.26
N THR A 14 -19.66 18.94 2.15
CA THR A 14 -20.56 19.12 3.30
C THR A 14 -20.92 17.80 3.94
N LEU A 15 -21.23 16.79 3.13
CA LEU A 15 -21.57 15.44 3.59
C LEU A 15 -20.38 14.77 4.29
N LEU A 16 -19.16 14.92 3.75
CA LEU A 16 -17.94 14.41 4.36
C LEU A 16 -17.64 15.07 5.71
N VAL A 17 -17.81 16.40 5.82
CA VAL A 17 -17.63 17.12 7.08
C VAL A 17 -18.63 16.66 8.13
N GLN A 18 -19.90 16.48 7.77
CA GLN A 18 -20.92 15.97 8.69
C GLN A 18 -20.59 14.55 9.16
N ARG A 19 -20.13 13.69 8.26
CA ARG A 19 -19.69 12.33 8.60
C ARG A 19 -18.50 12.34 9.56
N ALA A 20 -17.51 13.21 9.33
CA ALA A 20 -16.36 13.36 10.20
C ALA A 20 -16.76 13.78 11.63
N LYS A 21 -17.67 14.77 11.73
CA LYS A 21 -18.23 15.22 13.01
C LYS A 21 -18.94 14.10 13.76
N ARG A 22 -19.78 13.31 13.08
CA ARG A 22 -20.47 12.15 13.69
C ARG A 22 -19.51 11.08 14.19
N ALA A 23 -18.38 10.90 13.50
CA ALA A 23 -17.34 9.94 13.87
C ALA A 23 -16.38 10.47 14.96
N GLY A 24 -16.49 11.73 15.39
CA GLY A 24 -15.57 12.35 16.34
C GLY A 24 -14.14 12.52 15.82
N ASN A 25 -13.93 12.41 14.51
CA ASN A 25 -12.61 12.43 13.87
C ASN A 25 -12.42 13.70 13.05
N SER A 26 -11.17 14.08 12.79
CA SER A 26 -10.89 15.08 11.79
C SER A 26 -11.23 14.58 10.38
N LEU A 27 -11.57 15.50 9.47
CA LEU A 27 -11.84 15.15 8.06
C LEU A 27 -10.66 14.41 7.42
N LYS A 28 -9.42 14.76 7.78
CA LYS A 28 -8.20 14.13 7.28
C LYS A 28 -8.06 12.67 7.75
N GLU A 29 -8.38 12.39 9.01
CA GLU A 29 -8.33 11.03 9.56
C GLU A 29 -9.42 10.15 8.96
N LEU A 30 -10.63 10.69 8.80
CA LEU A 30 -11.72 10.00 8.13
C LEU A 30 -11.35 9.65 6.68
N LEU A 31 -10.83 10.60 5.90
CA LEU A 31 -10.43 10.34 4.52
C LEU A 31 -9.29 9.31 4.45
N ARG A 32 -8.30 9.41 5.35
CA ARG A 32 -7.22 8.43 5.42
C ARG A 32 -7.74 7.02 5.69
N SER A 33 -8.70 6.86 6.60
CA SER A 33 -9.24 5.53 6.93
C SER A 33 -10.06 4.96 5.78
N ILE A 34 -10.88 5.78 5.13
CA ILE A 34 -11.68 5.37 3.96
C ILE A 34 -10.76 4.93 2.82
N ILE A 35 -9.77 5.75 2.46
CA ILE A 35 -8.82 5.44 1.37
C ILE A 35 -8.06 4.15 1.70
N ARG A 36 -7.58 4.00 2.95
CA ARG A 36 -6.89 2.78 3.36
C ARG A 36 -7.80 1.56 3.24
N SER A 37 -9.03 1.64 3.73
CA SER A 37 -10.00 0.55 3.64
C SER A 37 -10.31 0.19 2.19
N TYR A 38 -10.44 1.18 1.32
CA TYR A 38 -10.68 0.98 -0.11
C TYR A 38 -9.51 0.23 -0.77
N LEU A 39 -8.28 0.71 -0.56
CA LEU A 39 -7.08 0.06 -1.11
C LEU A 39 -6.85 -1.35 -0.53
N SER A 40 -7.17 -1.55 0.74
CA SER A 40 -7.07 -2.89 1.36
C SER A 40 -8.19 -3.85 0.93
N SER A 41 -9.30 -3.32 0.41
CA SER A 41 -10.39 -4.14 -0.14
C SER A 41 -10.17 -4.55 -1.59
N GLU A 42 -9.20 -3.92 -2.25
CA GLU A 42 -8.78 -4.30 -3.59
C GLU A 42 -8.16 -5.71 -3.51
N LYS A 43 -8.85 -6.68 -4.11
CA LYS A 43 -8.33 -8.04 -4.20
C LYS A 43 -7.16 -7.99 -5.18
N VAL A 44 -6.02 -8.53 -4.75
CA VAL A 44 -4.92 -8.83 -5.66
C VAL A 44 -5.48 -9.75 -6.75
N ASP A 45 -5.28 -9.38 -8.01
CA ASP A 45 -5.67 -10.21 -9.14
C ASP A 45 -4.86 -11.51 -9.07
N PRO A 46 -5.49 -12.68 -8.88
CA PRO A 46 -4.77 -13.94 -8.79
C PRO A 46 -4.09 -14.34 -10.10
N GLU A 47 -4.50 -13.75 -11.23
CA GLU A 47 -3.96 -14.02 -12.57
C GLU A 47 -2.96 -12.95 -13.03
N ASP A 48 -2.57 -12.02 -12.14
CA ASP A 48 -1.54 -11.03 -12.46
C ASP A 48 -0.19 -11.73 -12.64
N SER A 49 0.28 -11.76 -13.89
CA SER A 49 1.54 -12.38 -14.30
C SER A 49 2.77 -11.84 -13.59
N PHE A 50 2.68 -10.69 -12.91
CA PHE A 50 3.71 -10.21 -11.99
C PHE A 50 3.95 -11.21 -10.83
N PHE A 51 2.90 -11.87 -10.34
CA PHE A 51 2.98 -12.86 -9.27
C PHE A 51 3.27 -14.29 -9.79
N ASP A 52 3.25 -14.52 -11.10
CA ASP A 52 3.65 -15.79 -11.73
C ASP A 52 5.16 -16.01 -11.76
N LEU A 53 5.94 -15.02 -11.30
CA LEU A 53 7.39 -15.14 -11.12
C LEU A 53 7.70 -16.15 -10.00
N LYS A 54 7.67 -17.43 -10.35
CA LYS A 54 8.25 -18.48 -9.54
C LYS A 54 9.76 -18.27 -9.55
N PHE A 55 10.36 -18.18 -8.36
CA PHE A 55 11.80 -18.26 -8.24
C PHE A 55 12.28 -19.56 -8.90
N GLU A 56 13.06 -19.46 -9.98
CA GLU A 56 13.71 -20.60 -10.66
C GLU A 56 14.89 -21.17 -9.84
N GLY A 57 14.90 -20.97 -8.53
CA GLY A 57 15.90 -21.55 -7.64
C GLY A 57 15.56 -23.01 -7.31
N LYS A 58 16.57 -23.86 -7.22
CA LYS A 58 16.35 -25.21 -6.65
C LYS A 58 15.91 -25.07 -5.21
N LYS A 59 14.99 -25.93 -4.77
CA LYS A 59 14.53 -25.99 -3.39
C LYS A 59 15.74 -26.18 -2.44
N GLY A 60 16.07 -25.15 -1.67
CA GLY A 60 17.22 -25.15 -0.75
C GLY A 60 18.40 -24.27 -1.17
N GLU A 61 18.40 -23.69 -2.37
CA GLU A 61 19.39 -22.68 -2.76
C GLU A 61 19.12 -21.37 -2.02
N ARG A 62 20.13 -20.91 -1.27
CA ARG A 62 20.13 -19.61 -0.60
C ARG A 62 20.80 -18.56 -1.47
N GLY A 63 20.47 -18.53 -2.76
CA GLY A 63 21.12 -17.67 -3.75
C GLY A 63 21.15 -16.20 -3.33
N SER A 64 20.09 -15.69 -2.68
CA SER A 64 20.08 -14.31 -2.16
C SER A 64 21.16 -14.06 -1.10
N VAL A 65 21.34 -14.97 -0.15
CA VAL A 65 22.33 -14.85 0.94
C VAL A 65 23.75 -14.99 0.39
N GLU A 66 23.94 -15.87 -0.60
CA GLU A 66 25.22 -16.09 -1.26
C GLU A 66 25.62 -14.89 -2.14
N HIS A 67 24.65 -14.30 -2.85
CA HIS A 67 24.87 -13.06 -3.61
C HIS A 67 25.21 -11.87 -2.71
N ASP A 68 24.55 -11.74 -1.55
CA ASP A 68 24.84 -10.67 -0.59
C ASP A 68 26.29 -10.75 -0.08
N GLY A 69 26.80 -11.96 0.16
CA GLY A 69 28.20 -12.16 0.56
C GLY A 69 29.20 -11.74 -0.53
N ILE A 70 28.87 -11.95 -1.81
CA ILE A 70 29.70 -11.53 -2.95
C ILE A 70 29.62 -10.02 -3.17
N LEU A 71 28.43 -9.43 -3.05
CA LEU A 71 28.19 -8.02 -3.34
C LEU A 71 28.68 -7.08 -2.25
N TYR A 72 28.50 -7.48 -0.98
CA TYR A 72 28.79 -6.61 0.16
C TYR A 72 30.03 -7.04 0.94
N GLY A 73 30.56 -8.24 0.70
CA GLY A 73 31.66 -8.82 1.45
C GLY A 73 31.23 -9.13 2.89
N THR A 74 31.69 -10.25 3.45
CA THR A 74 31.69 -10.42 4.91
C THR A 74 32.58 -9.32 5.48
N GLY A 75 31.96 -8.32 6.11
CA GLY A 75 32.68 -7.18 6.68
C GLY A 75 33.82 -7.64 7.58
N ASP A 76 35.04 -7.20 7.23
CA ASP A 76 36.18 -7.12 8.14
C ASP A 76 35.97 -5.97 9.13
#